data_AF-A0A950QHX8-F1
#
_entry.id   AF-A0A950QHX8-F1
#
_cell.length_a   1.000
_cell.length_b   1.000
_cell.length_c   1.000
_cell.angle_alpha   90.00
_cell.angle_beta   90.00
_cell.angle_gamma   90.00
#
_symmetry.space_group_name_H-M   'P 1'
#
loop_
_entity.id
_entity.type
_entity.pdbx_description
1 polymer ?
#
loop_
_entity_poly.entity_id
_entity_poly.type
_entity_poly.pdbx_seq_one_letter_code
_entity_poly.pdbx_strand_id
1 'polypeptide(L)'
;MTFDLNAPMFKDEAAAIAHMEADRWPDGATCPLCGGCERVHKMGGTTQAGMFVCYDCDGKFTVRTGTVFERSHIPLHKWLLATYLMGASKKGISAHQLHRMLGITYKSAWFMAMRIREAMAPFESAAPIGGAGKIVEADEVELGRSHKSKKRPRHHNKRFVALVERGGAVRSVVIDGANSPEIRAAIARHVDPASTLHTDGAQVYKYSDLPAPTGIVAKHEAVDHNKAYARKGETGTVHTNSAEGYFSLFKRGLVGTYQHIGEQHLPRYLAEFDFRQNNRARLGVGDAARAARILKGAEGKRLTYRQPH
;
A
#
# COMPACT_ATOMS: atom_id res chain seq x y z
N MET A 1 13.11 -18.44 -6.06
CA MET A 1 12.09 -19.51 -6.02
C MET A 1 10.96 -19.15 -6.97
N THR A 2 10.68 -20.05 -7.90
CA THR A 2 9.53 -20.00 -8.82
C THR A 2 8.24 -20.22 -8.04
N PHE A 3 7.17 -19.54 -8.45
CA PHE A 3 5.85 -19.76 -7.89
C PHE A 3 5.38 -21.18 -8.15
N ASP A 4 5.05 -21.94 -7.10
CA ASP A 4 4.34 -23.20 -7.26
C ASP A 4 2.90 -23.07 -6.74
N LEU A 5 1.95 -22.99 -7.67
CA LEU A 5 0.51 -23.01 -7.38
C LEU A 5 0.06 -24.29 -6.68
N ASN A 6 0.84 -25.36 -6.77
CA ASN A 6 0.52 -26.64 -6.17
C ASN A 6 1.08 -26.81 -4.76
N ALA A 7 1.82 -25.83 -4.23
CA ALA A 7 2.39 -25.88 -2.90
C ALA A 7 1.30 -26.20 -1.85
N PRO A 8 1.57 -27.08 -0.87
CA PRO A 8 0.58 -27.51 0.12
C PRO A 8 -0.09 -26.35 0.87
N MET A 9 0.65 -25.26 1.14
CA MET A 9 0.12 -24.07 1.81
C MET A 9 -1.04 -23.37 1.09
N PHE A 10 -1.27 -23.68 -0.19
CA PHE A 10 -2.39 -23.13 -0.97
C PHE A 10 -3.59 -24.08 -1.06
N LYS A 11 -3.48 -25.31 -0.54
CA LYS A 11 -4.50 -26.37 -0.67
C LYS A 11 -4.91 -26.97 0.67
N ASP A 12 -4.03 -26.95 1.66
CA ASP A 12 -4.25 -27.54 2.98
C ASP A 12 -4.19 -26.47 4.08
N GLU A 13 -5.13 -26.54 5.01
CA GLU A 13 -5.25 -25.54 6.08
C GLU A 13 -4.12 -25.65 7.12
N ALA A 14 -3.70 -26.87 7.46
CA ALA A 14 -2.63 -27.08 8.43
C ALA A 14 -1.28 -26.62 7.86
N ALA A 15 -0.99 -26.90 6.59
CA ALA A 15 0.18 -26.41 5.89
C ALA A 15 0.19 -24.88 5.75
N ALA A 16 -0.97 -24.26 5.52
CA ALA A 16 -1.10 -22.81 5.50
C ALA A 16 -0.80 -22.17 6.87
N ILE A 17 -1.32 -22.78 7.95
CA ILE A 17 -1.04 -22.35 9.32
C ILE A 17 0.46 -22.47 9.61
N ALA A 18 1.06 -23.63 9.33
CA ALA A 18 2.49 -23.86 9.56
C ALA A 18 3.37 -22.89 8.76
N HIS A 19 3.02 -22.59 7.51
CA HIS A 19 3.74 -21.62 6.70
C HIS A 19 3.69 -20.21 7.32
N MET A 20 2.50 -19.77 7.73
CA MET A 20 2.33 -18.45 8.33
C MET A 20 2.98 -18.37 9.72
N GLU A 21 2.99 -19.46 10.48
CA GLU A 21 3.69 -19.54 11.77
C GLU A 21 5.19 -19.39 11.57
N ALA A 22 5.78 -20.09 10.59
CA ALA A 22 7.20 -19.98 10.27
C ALA A 22 7.60 -18.58 9.76
N ASP A 23 6.74 -17.91 8.99
CA ASP A 23 7.00 -16.55 8.49
C ASP A 23 6.94 -15.50 9.61
N ARG A 24 5.95 -15.60 10.51
CA ARG A 24 5.76 -14.63 11.60
C ARG A 24 6.65 -14.88 12.81
N TRP A 25 6.94 -16.14 13.09
CA TRP A 25 7.54 -16.61 14.34
C TRP A 25 8.67 -17.60 14.06
N PRO A 26 9.75 -17.18 13.36
CA PRO A 26 10.87 -18.06 13.01
C PRO A 26 11.55 -18.68 14.24
N ASP A 27 11.57 -17.94 15.35
CA ASP A 27 12.22 -18.34 16.62
C ASP A 27 11.22 -18.80 17.70
N GLY A 28 9.95 -19.00 17.33
CA GLY A 28 8.88 -19.41 18.25
C GLY A 28 7.79 -18.34 18.46
N ALA A 29 6.62 -18.81 18.91
CA ALA A 29 5.41 -17.99 18.94
C ALA A 29 5.48 -16.86 19.96
N THR A 30 5.33 -15.62 19.49
CA THR A 30 5.20 -14.43 20.34
C THR A 30 3.74 -14.03 20.49
N CYS A 31 3.28 -13.82 21.72
CA CYS A 31 1.90 -13.42 21.98
C CYS A 31 1.61 -12.04 21.39
N PRO A 32 0.66 -11.92 20.43
CA PRO A 32 0.32 -10.63 19.83
C PRO A 32 -0.54 -9.74 20.74
N LEU A 33 -0.91 -10.22 21.94
CA LEU A 33 -1.75 -9.48 22.89
C LEU A 33 -0.92 -8.73 23.94
N CYS A 34 0.14 -9.35 24.45
CA CYS A 34 1.01 -8.76 25.49
C CYS A 34 2.49 -8.68 25.11
N GLY A 35 2.91 -9.28 23.98
CA GLY A 35 4.32 -9.34 23.56
C GLY A 35 5.16 -10.43 24.24
N GLY A 36 4.60 -11.16 25.21
CA GLY A 36 5.31 -12.27 25.89
C GLY A 36 5.59 -13.45 24.95
N CYS A 37 6.77 -14.06 25.10
CA CYS A 37 7.23 -15.18 24.27
C CYS A 37 7.63 -16.43 25.07
N GLU A 38 7.93 -16.31 26.37
CA GLU A 38 8.45 -17.42 27.18
C GLU A 38 7.37 -18.41 27.61
N ARG A 39 6.18 -17.92 27.96
CA ARG A 39 5.08 -18.75 28.49
C ARG A 39 3.94 -18.89 27.49
N VAL A 40 4.29 -19.22 26.25
CA VAL A 40 3.34 -19.47 25.15
C VAL A 40 3.29 -20.96 24.84
N HIS A 41 2.09 -21.53 24.81
CA HIS A 41 1.87 -22.95 24.52
C HIS A 41 0.88 -23.15 23.37
N LYS A 42 1.25 -23.99 22.39
CA LYS A 42 0.37 -24.39 21.29
C LYS A 42 -0.62 -25.43 21.80
N MET A 43 -1.91 -25.12 21.72
CA MET A 43 -2.97 -26.02 22.16
C MET A 43 -3.08 -27.22 21.21
N GLY A 44 -3.31 -28.40 21.78
CA GLY A 44 -3.60 -29.62 21.03
C GLY A 44 -5.08 -29.79 20.70
N GLY A 45 -5.39 -30.72 19.80
CA GLY A 45 -6.76 -31.15 19.48
C GLY A 45 -7.29 -30.65 18.13
N THR A 46 -8.32 -31.33 17.62
CA THR A 46 -8.92 -31.07 16.30
C THR A 46 -9.75 -29.77 16.27
N THR A 47 -10.39 -29.40 17.37
CA THR A 47 -11.22 -28.18 17.47
C THR A 47 -10.41 -26.92 17.78
N GLN A 48 -9.17 -27.06 18.25
CA GLN A 48 -8.27 -25.96 18.66
C GLN A 48 -6.97 -25.94 17.84
N ALA A 49 -6.96 -26.58 16.68
CA ALA A 49 -5.80 -26.66 15.80
C ALA A 49 -5.28 -25.26 15.44
N GLY A 50 -3.99 -25.01 15.71
CA GLY A 50 -3.34 -23.71 15.45
C GLY A 50 -3.64 -22.61 16.49
N MET A 51 -4.28 -22.94 17.61
CA MET A 51 -4.50 -22.03 18.73
C MET A 51 -3.33 -22.08 19.71
N PHE A 52 -3.02 -20.94 20.30
CA PHE A 52 -2.02 -20.76 21.34
C PHE A 52 -2.67 -20.14 22.57
N VAL A 53 -2.16 -20.49 23.74
CA VAL A 53 -2.45 -19.81 25.01
C VAL A 53 -1.17 -19.16 25.52
N CYS A 54 -1.27 -17.90 25.92
CA CYS A 54 -0.20 -17.20 26.63
C CYS A 54 -0.52 -17.18 28.11
N TYR A 55 0.37 -17.70 28.96
CA TYR A 55 0.21 -17.71 30.41
C TYR A 55 0.71 -16.43 31.10
N ASP A 56 1.22 -15.45 30.34
CA ASP A 56 1.56 -14.12 30.88
C ASP A 56 0.32 -13.21 30.95
N CYS A 57 -0.63 -13.39 30.03
CA CYS A 57 -1.86 -12.58 29.96
C CYS A 57 -3.15 -13.42 29.92
N ASP A 58 -3.05 -14.74 30.07
CA ASP A 58 -4.11 -15.74 29.92
C ASP A 58 -4.89 -15.67 28.59
N GLY A 59 -4.33 -14.97 27.60
CA GLY A 59 -4.94 -14.71 26.31
C GLY A 59 -4.80 -15.89 25.36
N LYS A 60 -5.87 -16.18 24.61
CA LYS A 60 -5.85 -17.14 23.49
C LYS A 60 -5.69 -16.42 22.16
N PHE A 61 -4.82 -16.95 21.31
CA PHE A 61 -4.56 -16.37 19.99
C PHE A 61 -4.26 -17.44 18.95
N THR A 62 -4.21 -17.02 17.69
CA THR A 62 -3.77 -17.86 16.56
C THR A 62 -2.73 -17.09 15.78
N VAL A 63 -2.11 -17.74 14.80
CA VAL A 63 -1.25 -17.05 13.82
C VAL A 63 -1.95 -15.91 13.07
N ARG A 64 -3.29 -15.85 13.07
CA ARG A 64 -4.05 -14.75 12.46
C ARG A 64 -4.22 -13.54 13.40
N THR A 65 -4.03 -13.70 14.70
CA THR A 65 -4.27 -12.65 15.68
C THR A 65 -3.30 -11.49 15.50
N GLY A 66 -3.82 -10.27 15.56
CA GLY A 66 -3.07 -9.03 15.31
C GLY A 66 -2.80 -8.75 13.83
N THR A 67 -3.46 -9.45 12.90
CA THR A 67 -3.23 -9.28 11.45
C THR A 67 -4.51 -8.90 10.70
N VAL A 68 -4.37 -8.57 9.41
CA VAL A 68 -5.53 -8.39 8.51
C VAL A 68 -6.39 -9.65 8.36
N PHE A 69 -5.85 -10.83 8.68
CA PHE A 69 -6.53 -12.14 8.59
C PHE A 69 -7.39 -12.45 9.82
N GLU A 70 -7.27 -11.66 10.88
CA GLU A 70 -7.97 -11.92 12.13
C GLU A 70 -9.50 -11.93 11.95
N ARG A 71 -10.15 -12.86 12.67
CA ARG A 71 -11.62 -13.08 12.67
C ARG A 71 -12.22 -13.36 11.29
N SER A 72 -11.41 -13.78 10.32
CA SER A 72 -11.90 -14.23 9.02
C SER A 72 -12.34 -15.70 9.09
N HIS A 73 -13.56 -15.98 8.64
CA HIS A 73 -14.07 -17.34 8.41
C HIS A 73 -13.57 -17.95 7.09
N ILE A 74 -12.79 -17.21 6.30
CA ILE A 74 -12.19 -17.75 5.07
C ILE A 74 -10.98 -18.61 5.47
N PRO A 75 -10.81 -19.82 4.92
CA PRO A 75 -9.64 -20.66 5.15
C PRO A 75 -8.32 -19.95 4.82
N LEU A 76 -7.27 -20.22 5.60
CA LEU A 76 -6.00 -19.52 5.53
C LEU A 76 -5.28 -19.83 4.22
N HIS A 77 -5.37 -21.06 3.72
CA HIS A 77 -4.76 -21.44 2.44
C HIS A 77 -5.28 -20.56 1.28
N LYS A 78 -6.57 -20.17 1.32
CA LYS A 78 -7.15 -19.23 0.35
C LYS A 78 -6.63 -17.79 0.53
N TRP A 79 -6.42 -17.35 1.77
CA TRP A 79 -5.78 -16.06 2.06
C TRP A 79 -4.34 -16.00 1.53
N LEU A 80 -3.55 -17.05 1.76
CA LEU A 80 -2.18 -17.14 1.26
C LEU A 80 -2.17 -17.14 -0.28
N LEU A 81 -3.05 -17.92 -0.91
CA LEU A 81 -3.16 -17.96 -2.37
C LEU A 81 -3.56 -16.60 -2.94
N ALA A 82 -4.56 -15.92 -2.38
CA ALA A 82 -4.94 -14.58 -2.83
C ALA A 82 -3.83 -13.55 -2.63
N THR A 83 -3.13 -13.60 -1.49
CA THR A 83 -2.00 -12.73 -1.19
C THR A 83 -0.91 -12.90 -2.25
N TYR A 84 -0.61 -14.14 -2.60
CA TYR A 84 0.33 -14.45 -3.66
C TYR A 84 -0.15 -13.94 -5.02
N LEU A 85 -1.39 -14.24 -5.43
CA LEU A 85 -1.93 -13.82 -6.72
C LEU A 85 -1.94 -12.29 -6.87
N MET A 86 -2.28 -11.57 -5.81
CA MET A 86 -2.22 -10.11 -5.78
C MET A 86 -0.78 -9.58 -5.82
N GLY A 87 0.15 -10.21 -5.10
CA GLY A 87 1.57 -9.86 -5.14
C GLY A 87 2.23 -10.15 -6.50
N ALA A 88 1.89 -11.25 -7.15
CA ALA A 88 2.44 -11.66 -8.43
C ALA A 88 1.85 -10.86 -9.61
N SER A 89 0.59 -10.43 -9.52
CA SER A 89 -0.08 -9.70 -10.61
C SER A 89 0.45 -8.27 -10.77
N LYS A 90 1.41 -8.09 -11.70
CA LYS A 90 2.02 -6.78 -12.01
C LYS A 90 1.00 -5.72 -12.43
N LYS A 91 -0.09 -6.12 -13.10
CA LYS A 91 -1.18 -5.21 -13.54
C LYS A 91 -2.39 -5.20 -12.59
N GLY A 92 -2.29 -5.92 -11.47
CA GLY A 92 -3.37 -6.05 -10.50
C GLY A 92 -4.34 -7.14 -10.89
N ILE A 93 -5.17 -7.57 -9.93
CA ILE A 93 -6.19 -8.60 -10.13
C ILE A 93 -7.52 -8.10 -9.56
N SER A 94 -8.59 -8.29 -10.32
CA SER A 94 -9.93 -7.85 -9.89
C SER A 94 -10.49 -8.82 -8.84
N ALA A 95 -11.36 -8.30 -7.97
CA ALA A 95 -12.08 -9.15 -7.00
C ALA A 95 -12.95 -10.22 -7.70
N HIS A 96 -13.47 -9.93 -8.89
CA HIS A 96 -14.18 -10.93 -9.71
C HIS A 96 -13.27 -12.05 -10.20
N GLN A 97 -12.04 -11.74 -10.59
CA GLN A 97 -11.07 -12.77 -10.97
C GLN A 97 -10.67 -13.61 -9.76
N LEU A 98 -10.37 -13.00 -8.61
CA LEU A 98 -10.07 -13.72 -7.36
C LEU A 98 -11.23 -14.63 -6.95
N HIS A 99 -12.46 -14.12 -7.00
CA HIS A 99 -13.68 -14.89 -6.71
C HIS A 99 -13.74 -16.21 -7.51
N ARG A 100 -13.56 -16.13 -8.83
CA ARG A 100 -13.59 -17.31 -9.71
C ARG A 100 -12.44 -18.27 -9.43
N MET A 101 -11.23 -17.75 -9.22
CA MET A 101 -10.04 -18.58 -8.99
C MET A 101 -10.08 -19.30 -7.64
N LEU A 102 -10.63 -18.67 -6.60
CA LEU A 102 -10.64 -19.22 -5.24
C LEU A 102 -11.91 -20.03 -4.92
N GLY A 103 -12.94 -20.00 -5.78
CA GLY A 103 -14.23 -20.65 -5.53
C GLY A 103 -14.88 -20.17 -4.23
N ILE A 104 -14.80 -18.86 -3.93
CA ILE A 104 -15.47 -18.22 -2.77
C ILE A 104 -16.58 -17.31 -3.27
N THR A 105 -17.28 -16.54 -2.43
CA THR A 105 -18.22 -15.53 -2.96
C THR A 105 -17.49 -14.27 -3.43
N TYR A 106 -18.10 -13.48 -4.32
CA TYR A 106 -17.56 -12.18 -4.70
C TYR A 106 -17.35 -11.26 -3.48
N LYS A 107 -18.33 -11.22 -2.56
CA LYS A 107 -18.23 -10.40 -1.33
C LYS A 107 -17.02 -10.79 -0.49
N SER A 108 -16.76 -12.10 -0.35
CA SER A 108 -15.58 -12.62 0.35
C SER A 108 -14.27 -12.26 -0.35
N ALA A 109 -14.23 -12.39 -1.69
CA ALA A 109 -13.05 -12.03 -2.47
C ALA A 109 -12.74 -10.53 -2.43
N TRP A 110 -13.78 -9.68 -2.50
CA TRP A 110 -13.64 -8.24 -2.38
C TRP A 110 -13.15 -7.84 -0.98
N PHE A 111 -13.75 -8.41 0.07
CA PHE A 111 -13.32 -8.22 1.47
C PHE A 111 -11.85 -8.60 1.66
N MET A 112 -11.48 -9.78 1.15
CA MET A 112 -10.11 -10.29 1.17
C MET A 112 -9.15 -9.34 0.45
N ALA A 113 -9.48 -8.92 -0.76
CA ALA A 113 -8.63 -8.04 -1.55
C ALA A 113 -8.46 -6.66 -0.90
N MET A 114 -9.49 -6.12 -0.22
CA MET A 114 -9.35 -4.87 0.54
C MET A 114 -8.38 -5.00 1.71
N ARG A 115 -8.40 -6.12 2.42
CA ARG A 115 -7.52 -6.37 3.56
C ARG A 115 -6.07 -6.65 3.14
N ILE A 116 -5.88 -7.36 2.02
CA ILE A 116 -4.54 -7.54 1.43
C ILE A 116 -3.95 -6.19 0.99
N ARG A 117 -4.77 -5.28 0.45
CA ARG A 117 -4.32 -3.91 0.14
C ARG A 117 -3.92 -3.11 1.37
N GLU A 118 -4.63 -3.28 2.48
CA GLU A 118 -4.24 -2.71 3.77
C GLU A 118 -2.84 -3.21 4.18
N ALA A 119 -2.57 -4.51 4.01
CA ALA A 119 -1.27 -5.08 4.28
C ALA A 119 -0.15 -4.48 3.38
N MET A 120 -0.48 -4.07 2.15
CA MET A 120 0.45 -3.39 1.24
C MET A 120 0.76 -1.94 1.62
N ALA A 121 -0.07 -1.28 2.44
CA ALA A 121 0.16 0.09 2.86
C ALA A 121 1.47 0.22 3.66
N PRO A 122 2.22 1.32 3.55
CA PRO A 122 3.35 1.56 4.45
C PRO A 122 2.85 1.64 5.90
N PHE A 123 3.68 1.20 6.85
CA PHE A 123 3.43 1.47 8.26
C PHE A 123 3.49 2.98 8.52
N GLU A 124 2.80 3.46 9.55
CA GLU A 124 2.86 4.89 9.92
C GLU A 124 4.28 5.35 10.29
N SER A 125 5.10 4.42 10.81
CA SER A 125 6.51 4.60 11.13
C SER A 125 7.45 4.51 9.92
N ALA A 126 6.93 4.34 8.71
CA ALA A 126 7.76 4.25 7.51
C ALA A 126 8.53 5.56 7.29
N ALA A 127 9.85 5.43 7.11
CA ALA A 127 10.73 6.57 6.87
C ALA A 127 10.26 7.43 5.67
N PRO A 128 10.56 8.73 5.67
CA PRO A 128 10.41 9.58 4.48
C PRO A 128 11.19 9.02 3.27
N ILE A 129 10.77 9.37 2.06
CA ILE A 129 11.49 9.06 0.82
C ILE A 129 12.45 10.21 0.47
N GLY A 130 13.49 9.91 -0.30
CA GLY A 130 14.50 10.90 -0.69
C GLY A 130 15.72 10.90 0.22
N GLY A 131 16.27 12.08 0.47
CA GLY A 131 17.49 12.31 1.26
C GLY A 131 18.47 13.22 0.53
N ALA A 132 19.63 13.46 1.15
CA ALA A 132 20.68 14.30 0.57
C ALA A 132 21.08 13.82 -0.83
N GLY A 133 21.07 14.74 -1.80
CA GLY A 133 21.39 14.45 -3.21
C GLY A 133 20.31 13.67 -3.96
N LYS A 134 19.15 13.41 -3.35
CA LYS A 134 17.99 12.78 -4.00
C LYS A 134 17.01 13.83 -4.50
N ILE A 135 16.37 13.48 -5.62
CA ILE A 135 15.30 14.27 -6.22
C ILE A 135 13.98 13.54 -6.00
N VAL A 136 13.01 14.23 -5.41
CA VAL A 136 11.64 13.77 -5.25
C VAL A 136 10.74 14.64 -6.11
N GLU A 137 9.99 14.03 -7.01
CA GLU A 137 8.96 14.69 -7.80
C GLU A 137 7.64 14.67 -7.01
N ALA A 138 6.92 15.79 -6.99
CA ALA A 138 5.55 15.87 -6.49
C ALA A 138 4.63 16.41 -7.57
N ASP A 139 3.51 15.72 -7.75
CA ASP A 139 2.46 16.08 -8.68
C ASP A 139 1.13 15.56 -8.13
N GLU A 140 0.03 16.21 -8.47
CA GLU A 140 -1.31 15.86 -8.02
C GLU A 140 -2.20 15.46 -9.18
N VAL A 141 -3.16 14.58 -8.89
CA VAL A 141 -4.16 14.20 -9.87
C VAL A 141 -5.54 14.20 -9.27
N GLU A 142 -6.47 14.78 -10.03
CA GLU A 142 -7.89 14.71 -9.79
C GLU A 142 -8.54 13.65 -10.69
N LEU A 143 -9.16 12.65 -10.08
CA LEU A 143 -9.89 11.61 -10.79
C LEU A 143 -11.35 12.05 -10.97
N GLY A 144 -11.58 12.86 -12.01
CA GLY A 144 -12.93 13.22 -12.46
C GLY A 144 -13.67 12.06 -13.14
N ARG A 145 -15.00 12.17 -13.24
CA ARG A 145 -15.77 11.35 -14.19
C ARG A 145 -15.51 11.86 -15.61
N SER A 146 -15.62 10.96 -16.60
CA SER A 146 -15.56 11.28 -18.03
C SER A 146 -16.36 12.55 -18.37
N HIS A 147 -15.78 13.42 -19.20
CA HIS A 147 -16.41 14.64 -19.76
C HIS A 147 -17.78 14.39 -20.42
N LYS A 148 -18.14 13.13 -20.70
CA LYS A 148 -19.44 12.74 -21.27
C LYS A 148 -20.60 12.82 -20.27
N SER A 149 -20.37 12.93 -18.96
CA SER A 149 -21.46 13.10 -17.99
C SER A 149 -21.71 14.57 -17.66
N LYS A 150 -22.78 15.16 -18.23
CA LYS A 150 -23.22 16.56 -18.01
C LYS A 150 -23.72 16.88 -16.58
N LYS A 151 -23.53 16.00 -15.59
CA LYS A 151 -23.99 16.26 -14.21
C LYS A 151 -22.95 17.13 -13.49
N ARG A 152 -23.41 18.20 -12.82
CA ARG A 152 -22.57 19.09 -12.01
C ARG A 152 -21.68 18.27 -11.07
N PRO A 153 -20.40 18.64 -10.89
CA PRO A 153 -19.52 17.93 -9.97
C PRO A 153 -20.18 17.92 -8.59
N ARG A 154 -20.37 16.73 -8.01
CA ARG A 154 -20.65 16.63 -6.58
C ARG A 154 -19.35 16.95 -5.85
N HIS A 155 -19.46 17.59 -4.69
CA HIS A 155 -18.38 18.20 -3.89
C HIS A 155 -17.22 17.29 -3.41
N HIS A 156 -17.03 16.10 -3.99
CA HIS A 156 -16.00 15.14 -3.58
C HIS A 156 -15.39 14.48 -4.83
N ASN A 157 -14.37 15.12 -5.39
CA ASN A 157 -13.57 14.51 -6.43
C ASN A 157 -12.37 13.83 -5.78
N LYS A 158 -12.15 12.57 -6.16
CA LYS A 158 -11.03 11.76 -5.68
C LYS A 158 -9.72 12.40 -6.11
N ARG A 159 -8.98 12.96 -5.17
CA ARG A 159 -7.69 13.62 -5.42
C ARG A 159 -6.60 12.95 -4.59
N PHE A 160 -5.40 12.91 -5.15
CA PHE A 160 -4.23 12.47 -4.41
C PHE A 160 -2.97 13.11 -4.99
N VAL A 161 -1.96 13.29 -4.14
CA VAL A 161 -0.60 13.66 -4.53
C VAL A 161 0.27 12.41 -4.61
N ALA A 162 1.11 12.32 -5.65
CA ALA A 162 2.14 11.30 -5.75
C ALA A 162 3.51 11.93 -5.49
N LEU A 163 4.26 11.35 -4.56
CA LEU A 163 5.63 11.70 -4.23
C LEU A 163 6.53 10.59 -4.79
N VAL A 164 7.40 10.92 -5.74
CA VAL A 164 8.18 9.95 -6.51
C VAL A 164 9.66 10.29 -6.43
N GLU A 165 10.45 9.48 -5.72
CA GLU A 165 11.90 9.56 -5.80
C GLU A 165 12.36 9.08 -7.18
N ARG A 166 13.17 9.89 -7.88
CA ARG A 166 13.71 9.52 -9.18
C ARG A 166 14.56 8.25 -9.08
N GLY A 167 14.13 7.21 -9.80
CA GLY A 167 14.75 5.88 -9.75
C GLY A 167 14.43 5.07 -8.49
N GLY A 168 13.79 5.66 -7.49
CA GLY A 168 13.55 5.09 -6.17
C GLY A 168 12.10 4.72 -5.91
N ALA A 169 11.66 5.06 -4.69
CA ALA A 169 10.36 4.75 -4.13
C ALA A 169 9.26 5.76 -4.48
N VAL A 170 8.01 5.32 -4.38
CA VAL A 170 6.81 6.13 -4.53
C VAL A 170 5.96 6.07 -3.27
N ARG A 171 5.34 7.19 -2.93
CA ARG A 171 4.29 7.28 -1.92
C ARG A 171 3.19 8.20 -2.41
N SER A 172 1.95 7.74 -2.32
CA SER A 172 0.77 8.51 -2.69
C SER A 172 -0.14 8.76 -1.50
N VAL A 173 -0.74 9.95 -1.46
CA VAL A 173 -1.53 10.43 -0.32
C VAL A 173 -2.81 11.05 -0.84
N VAL A 174 -3.96 10.56 -0.37
CA VAL A 174 -5.27 11.15 -0.67
C VAL A 174 -5.36 12.53 -0.03
N ILE A 175 -5.91 13.48 -0.78
CA ILE A 175 -6.15 14.86 -0.34
C ILE A 175 -7.61 15.20 -0.62
N ASP A 176 -8.24 15.94 0.29
CA ASP A 176 -9.67 16.27 0.23
C ASP A 176 -9.92 17.54 -0.62
N GLY A 177 -8.87 18.33 -0.88
CA GLY A 177 -8.90 19.50 -1.75
C GLY A 177 -7.64 19.70 -2.58
N ALA A 178 -7.68 20.63 -3.54
CA ALA A 178 -6.48 21.12 -4.24
C ALA A 178 -5.89 22.32 -3.46
N ASN A 179 -5.91 22.23 -2.13
CA ASN A 179 -5.40 23.27 -1.27
C ASN A 179 -3.90 23.02 -1.02
N SER A 180 -3.11 24.08 -1.01
CA SER A 180 -1.68 23.99 -0.73
C SER A 180 -1.35 23.43 0.67
N PRO A 181 -2.13 23.66 1.75
CA PRO A 181 -1.82 23.13 3.08
C PRO A 181 -1.74 21.60 3.17
N GLU A 182 -2.67 20.85 2.57
CA GLU A 182 -2.65 19.38 2.62
C GLU A 182 -1.46 18.80 1.84
N ILE A 183 -1.18 19.35 0.66
CA ILE A 183 -0.01 18.96 -0.14
C ILE A 183 1.28 19.24 0.62
N ARG A 184 1.38 20.41 1.28
CA ARG A 184 2.52 20.76 2.14
C ARG A 184 2.68 19.78 3.30
N ALA A 185 1.61 19.44 3.99
CA ALA A 185 1.64 18.46 5.08
C ALA A 185 2.07 17.08 4.58
N ALA A 186 1.59 16.65 3.40
CA ALA A 186 2.00 15.41 2.79
C ALA A 186 3.50 15.39 2.45
N ILE A 187 4.03 16.46 1.85
CA ILE A 187 5.46 16.58 1.55
C ILE A 187 6.28 16.56 2.84
N ALA A 188 5.94 17.39 3.83
CA ALA A 188 6.67 17.47 5.09
C ALA A 188 6.69 16.15 5.88
N ARG A 189 5.62 15.37 5.81
CA ARG A 189 5.54 14.08 6.47
C ARG A 189 6.32 12.99 5.75
N HIS A 190 6.39 13.05 4.42
CA HIS A 190 6.77 11.89 3.62
C HIS A 190 8.03 12.08 2.78
N VAL A 191 8.55 13.29 2.65
CA VAL A 191 9.79 13.60 1.94
C VAL A 191 10.85 14.00 2.96
N ASP A 192 12.05 13.42 2.82
CA ASP A 192 13.18 13.77 3.66
C ASP A 192 13.58 15.24 3.41
N PRO A 193 13.72 16.08 4.46
CA PRO A 193 14.05 17.49 4.30
C PRO A 193 15.36 17.78 3.57
N ALA A 194 16.31 16.84 3.50
CA ALA A 194 17.55 17.01 2.74
C ALA A 194 17.37 16.83 1.22
N SER A 195 16.16 16.47 0.76
CA SER A 195 15.87 16.23 -0.66
C SER A 195 15.75 17.53 -1.47
N THR A 196 15.92 17.39 -2.79
CA THR A 196 15.44 18.40 -3.75
C THR A 196 14.06 18.00 -4.27
N LEU A 197 13.09 18.92 -4.14
CA LEU A 197 11.74 18.74 -4.64
C LEU A 197 11.63 19.26 -6.08
N HIS A 198 10.99 18.50 -6.95
CA HIS A 198 10.61 18.92 -8.30
C HIS A 198 9.10 18.88 -8.47
N THR A 199 8.53 19.95 -9.01
CA THR A 199 7.08 20.07 -9.24
C THR A 199 6.80 20.68 -10.61
N ASP A 200 5.54 20.69 -11.00
CA ASP A 200 5.10 21.56 -12.07
C ASP A 200 4.98 23.03 -11.58
N GLY A 201 4.52 23.91 -12.47
CA GLY A 201 4.32 25.33 -12.21
C GLY A 201 2.99 25.68 -11.54
N ALA A 202 2.23 24.70 -11.04
CA ALA A 202 0.93 24.94 -10.43
C ALA A 202 1.04 25.86 -9.20
N GLN A 203 0.00 26.67 -8.99
CA GLN A 203 -0.07 27.62 -7.87
C GLN A 203 0.04 26.91 -6.51
N VAL A 204 -0.40 25.64 -6.43
CA VAL A 204 -0.33 24.86 -5.20
C VAL A 204 1.11 24.65 -4.70
N TYR A 205 2.09 24.67 -5.61
CA TYR A 205 3.52 24.57 -5.34
C TYR A 205 4.24 25.92 -5.35
N LYS A 206 3.56 27.05 -5.55
CA LYS A 206 4.19 28.36 -5.44
C LYS A 206 4.30 28.73 -3.96
N TYR A 207 5.49 28.51 -3.41
CA TYR A 207 5.82 28.79 -2.01
C TYR A 207 6.15 30.28 -1.79
N SER A 208 5.31 31.20 -2.27
CA SER A 208 5.59 32.66 -2.22
C SER A 208 5.65 33.26 -0.82
N ASP A 209 5.22 32.53 0.22
CA ASP A 209 5.07 33.06 1.58
C ASP A 209 6.08 32.49 2.60
N LEU A 210 7.12 31.75 2.16
CA LEU A 210 8.14 31.23 3.07
C LEU A 210 9.57 31.48 2.55
N PRO A 211 10.48 32.00 3.39
CA PRO A 211 11.87 32.27 3.01
C PRO A 211 12.58 30.96 2.64
N ALA A 212 13.44 30.99 1.62
CA ALA A 212 14.28 29.86 1.27
C ALA A 212 15.24 29.53 2.44
N PRO A 213 15.48 28.24 2.74
CA PRO A 213 14.80 27.05 2.22
C PRO A 213 13.42 26.90 2.88
N THR A 214 12.44 26.34 2.16
CA THR A 214 11.00 26.21 2.52
C THR A 214 10.65 25.70 3.93
N GLY A 215 11.63 25.36 4.77
CA GLY A 215 11.51 24.67 6.05
C GLY A 215 11.15 23.19 5.90
N ILE A 216 10.70 22.79 4.71
CA ILE A 216 10.16 21.46 4.42
C ILE A 216 11.19 20.62 3.62
N VAL A 217 11.85 21.22 2.64
CA VAL A 217 12.90 20.60 1.82
C VAL A 217 14.07 21.56 1.57
N ALA A 218 15.25 21.00 1.34
CA ALA A 218 16.50 21.72 1.12
C ALA A 218 16.44 22.60 -0.14
N LYS A 219 15.70 22.15 -1.15
CA LYS A 219 15.55 22.87 -2.42
C LYS A 219 14.24 22.53 -3.12
N HIS A 220 13.71 23.49 -3.86
CA HIS A 220 12.54 23.29 -4.71
C HIS A 220 12.79 23.90 -6.09
N GLU A 221 12.54 23.12 -7.15
CA GLU A 221 12.60 23.60 -8.53
C GLU A 221 11.32 23.20 -9.28
N ALA A 222 10.67 24.16 -9.95
CA ALA A 222 9.44 23.92 -10.69
C ALA A 222 9.65 24.05 -12.21
N VAL A 223 8.83 23.37 -13.03
CA VAL A 223 8.77 23.55 -14.49
C VAL A 223 7.39 24.01 -14.93
N ASP A 224 7.33 25.04 -15.78
CA ASP A 224 6.07 25.48 -16.40
C ASP A 224 5.82 24.69 -17.69
N HIS A 225 4.96 23.68 -17.59
CA HIS A 225 4.60 22.79 -18.70
C HIS A 225 3.88 23.48 -19.87
N ASN A 226 3.40 24.72 -19.70
CA ASN A 226 2.90 25.51 -20.83
C ASN A 226 4.04 26.07 -21.71
N LYS A 227 5.27 26.10 -21.19
CA LYS A 227 6.43 26.69 -21.87
C LYS A 227 7.46 25.63 -22.28
N ALA A 228 7.64 24.59 -21.46
CA ALA A 228 8.60 23.54 -21.74
C ALA A 228 8.23 22.24 -21.01
N TYR A 229 8.49 21.09 -21.65
CA TYR A 229 8.35 19.77 -21.02
C TYR A 229 9.36 19.52 -19.89
N ALA A 230 10.54 20.12 -20.01
CA ALA A 230 11.61 20.06 -19.04
C ALA A 230 12.48 21.30 -19.17
N ARG A 231 13.15 21.70 -18.08
CA ARG A 231 14.16 22.77 -18.13
C ARG A 231 15.44 22.37 -17.42
N LYS A 232 16.55 23.02 -17.76
CA LYS A 232 17.76 22.93 -16.94
C LYS A 232 17.52 23.64 -15.62
N GLY A 233 17.83 22.94 -14.54
CA GLY A 233 17.86 23.43 -13.18
C GLY A 233 19.26 23.26 -12.58
N GLU A 234 19.38 23.66 -11.33
CA GLU A 234 20.66 23.62 -10.61
C GLU A 234 21.01 22.20 -10.14
N THR A 235 20.03 21.32 -9.95
CA THR A 235 20.25 19.91 -9.58
C THR A 235 20.10 18.94 -10.75
N GLY A 236 20.06 19.47 -11.98
CA GLY A 236 19.90 18.71 -13.21
C GLY A 236 18.62 19.10 -13.95
N THR A 237 18.06 18.17 -14.73
CA THR A 237 16.86 18.44 -15.53
C THR A 237 15.61 18.42 -14.67
N VAL A 238 14.90 19.54 -14.59
CA VAL A 238 13.65 19.72 -13.82
C VAL A 238 12.46 19.24 -14.67
N HIS A 239 11.74 18.24 -14.17
CA HIS A 239 10.53 17.65 -14.76
C HIS A 239 9.79 16.77 -13.74
N THR A 240 8.53 16.42 -14.01
CA THR A 240 7.67 15.51 -13.21
C THR A 240 7.34 14.19 -13.93
N ASN A 241 8.12 13.82 -14.95
CA ASN A 241 7.89 12.62 -15.80
C ASN A 241 7.73 11.30 -15.02
N SER A 242 8.39 11.14 -13.88
CA SER A 242 8.28 9.92 -13.07
C SER A 242 6.91 9.84 -12.41
N ALA A 243 6.39 10.97 -11.92
CA ALA A 243 5.03 11.11 -11.40
C ALA A 243 3.97 10.90 -12.49
N GLU A 244 4.15 11.51 -13.68
CA GLU A 244 3.27 11.29 -14.83
C GLU A 244 3.21 9.82 -15.27
N GLY A 245 4.36 9.14 -15.27
CA GLY A 245 4.48 7.70 -15.54
C GLY A 245 3.70 6.86 -14.52
N TYR A 246 3.79 7.22 -13.23
CA TYR A 246 3.01 6.60 -12.16
C TYR A 246 1.50 6.79 -12.39
N PHE A 247 1.05 8.03 -12.67
CA PHE A 247 -0.36 8.30 -12.95
C PHE A 247 -0.87 7.54 -14.17
N SER A 248 -0.05 7.42 -15.21
CA SER A 248 -0.39 6.65 -16.41
C SER A 248 -0.58 5.17 -16.11
N LEU A 249 0.19 4.60 -15.17
CA LEU A 249 -0.03 3.22 -14.70
C LEU A 249 -1.30 3.11 -13.86
N PHE A 250 -1.54 4.06 -12.96
CA PHE A 250 -2.72 4.11 -12.12
C PHE A 250 -4.01 4.19 -12.94
N LYS A 251 -4.11 5.19 -13.84
CA LYS A 251 -5.27 5.41 -14.73
C LYS A 251 -5.54 4.18 -15.62
N ARG A 252 -4.50 3.52 -16.15
CA ARG A 252 -4.69 2.27 -16.91
C ARG A 252 -5.24 1.13 -16.05
N GLY A 253 -4.81 1.02 -14.80
CA GLY A 253 -5.36 0.03 -13.88
C GLY A 253 -6.82 0.31 -13.51
N LEU A 254 -7.21 1.59 -13.40
CA LEU A 254 -8.61 1.99 -13.24
C LEU A 254 -9.45 1.53 -14.44
N VAL A 255 -9.02 1.83 -15.67
CA VAL A 255 -9.80 1.52 -16.88
C VAL A 255 -9.79 0.03 -17.22
N GLY A 256 -8.71 -0.70 -16.88
CA GLY A 256 -8.58 -2.12 -17.21
C GLY A 256 -9.07 -3.07 -16.13
N THR A 257 -8.50 -2.95 -14.92
CA THR A 257 -8.60 -3.98 -13.88
C THR A 257 -9.73 -3.71 -12.88
N TYR A 258 -9.83 -2.47 -12.40
CA TYR A 258 -10.73 -2.16 -11.26
C TYR A 258 -12.06 -1.55 -11.68
N GLN A 259 -12.11 -0.86 -12.82
CA GLN A 259 -13.27 -0.17 -13.42
C GLN A 259 -13.84 0.97 -12.57
N HIS A 260 -14.17 0.70 -11.30
CA HIS A 260 -14.73 1.65 -10.36
C HIS A 260 -14.14 1.46 -8.96
N ILE A 261 -13.80 2.57 -8.29
CA ILE A 261 -13.07 2.50 -7.02
C ILE A 261 -13.79 3.01 -5.77
N GLY A 262 -14.90 3.75 -5.74
CA GLY A 262 -15.34 4.39 -4.48
C GLY A 262 -14.26 5.31 -3.84
N GLU A 263 -14.63 6.30 -3.05
CA GLU A 263 -13.66 7.27 -2.52
C GLU A 263 -13.00 6.76 -1.25
N GLN A 264 -13.82 6.20 -0.36
CA GLN A 264 -13.42 5.59 0.90
C GLN A 264 -12.44 4.41 0.77
N HIS A 265 -12.21 3.91 -0.45
CA HIS A 265 -11.27 2.81 -0.71
C HIS A 265 -10.03 3.26 -1.47
N LEU A 266 -9.97 4.50 -1.96
CA LEU A 266 -8.85 5.02 -2.74
C LEU A 266 -7.50 4.83 -2.03
N PRO A 267 -7.33 5.09 -0.71
CA PRO A 267 -6.05 4.88 -0.03
C PRO A 267 -5.51 3.45 -0.17
N ARG A 268 -6.39 2.44 -0.11
CA ARG A 268 -6.01 1.02 -0.24
C ARG A 268 -5.58 0.67 -1.66
N TYR A 269 -6.25 1.22 -2.66
CA TYR A 269 -5.82 1.00 -4.04
C TYR A 269 -4.49 1.69 -4.32
N LEU A 270 -4.32 2.92 -3.86
CA LEU A 270 -3.06 3.64 -3.92
C LEU A 270 -1.91 2.85 -3.28
N ALA A 271 -2.14 2.28 -2.09
CA ALA A 271 -1.20 1.37 -1.44
C ALA A 271 -0.80 0.17 -2.33
N GLU A 272 -1.72 -0.44 -3.09
CA GLU A 272 -1.40 -1.51 -4.05
C GLU A 272 -0.50 -1.03 -5.19
N PHE A 273 -0.71 0.19 -5.70
CA PHE A 273 0.14 0.75 -6.77
C PHE A 273 1.53 1.12 -6.25
N ASP A 274 1.60 1.80 -5.11
CA ASP A 274 2.86 2.15 -4.45
C ASP A 274 3.66 0.91 -4.11
N PHE A 275 3.02 -0.10 -3.51
CA PHE A 275 3.65 -1.37 -3.18
C PHE A 275 4.23 -2.04 -4.42
N ARG A 276 3.47 -2.15 -5.52
CA ARG A 276 4.01 -2.78 -6.75
C ARG A 276 5.19 -2.00 -7.34
N GLN A 277 5.13 -0.67 -7.31
CA GLN A 277 6.20 0.18 -7.81
C GLN A 277 7.48 0.03 -6.97
N ASN A 278 7.33 -0.02 -5.65
CA ASN A 278 8.42 -0.15 -4.67
C ASN A 278 8.97 -1.57 -4.57
N ASN A 279 8.26 -2.55 -5.12
CA ASN A 279 8.62 -3.98 -5.06
C ASN A 279 8.73 -4.60 -6.47
N ARG A 280 9.14 -3.81 -7.46
CA ARG A 280 9.31 -4.25 -8.85
C ARG A 280 10.54 -5.14 -9.03
N ALA A 281 10.51 -6.02 -10.02
CA ALA A 281 11.61 -6.95 -10.32
C ALA A 281 12.96 -6.25 -10.56
N ARG A 282 12.95 -5.03 -11.12
CA ARG A 282 14.17 -4.21 -11.30
C ARG A 282 14.88 -3.87 -9.98
N LEU A 283 14.19 -3.93 -8.85
CA LEU A 283 14.75 -3.74 -7.50
C LEU A 283 15.13 -5.08 -6.84
N GLY A 284 15.25 -6.17 -7.61
CA GLY A 284 15.57 -7.50 -7.10
C GLY A 284 14.40 -8.23 -6.43
N VAL A 285 13.17 -7.70 -6.52
CA VAL A 285 12.01 -8.25 -5.83
C VAL A 285 11.15 -9.09 -6.77
N GLY A 286 11.26 -10.41 -6.62
CA GLY A 286 10.44 -11.39 -7.33
C GLY A 286 9.01 -11.53 -6.76
N ASP A 287 8.21 -12.38 -7.40
CA ASP A 287 6.80 -12.58 -7.05
C ASP A 287 6.61 -13.15 -5.64
N ALA A 288 7.39 -14.19 -5.29
CA ALA A 288 7.37 -14.77 -3.95
C ALA A 288 7.83 -13.78 -2.87
N ALA A 289 8.86 -12.98 -3.16
CA ALA A 289 9.32 -11.94 -2.24
C ALA A 289 8.26 -10.84 -2.03
N ARG A 290 7.48 -10.50 -3.07
CA ARG A 290 6.32 -9.61 -2.92
C ARG A 290 5.26 -10.21 -2.01
N ALA A 291 4.90 -11.48 -2.21
CA ALA A 291 3.93 -12.16 -1.36
C ALA A 291 4.37 -12.16 0.12
N ALA A 292 5.62 -12.52 0.40
CA ALA A 292 6.18 -12.48 1.76
C ALA A 292 6.16 -11.07 2.37
N ARG A 293 6.50 -10.03 1.59
CA ARG A 293 6.40 -8.63 2.05
C ARG A 293 4.97 -8.20 2.38
N ILE A 294 3.96 -8.74 1.68
CA ILE A 294 2.56 -8.48 2.00
C ILE A 294 2.17 -9.19 3.30
N LEU A 295 2.59 -10.44 3.50
CA LEU A 295 2.34 -11.18 4.74
C LEU A 295 2.94 -10.45 5.96
N LYS A 296 4.20 -10.02 5.85
CA LYS A 296 4.84 -9.18 6.86
C LYS A 296 4.11 -7.84 7.07
N GLY A 297 3.65 -7.21 5.99
CA GLY A 297 2.88 -5.97 6.04
C GLY A 297 1.48 -6.11 6.65
N ALA A 298 0.98 -7.34 6.82
CA ALA A 298 -0.31 -7.62 7.44
C ALA A 298 -0.28 -7.57 8.98
N GLU A 299 0.91 -7.71 9.59
CA GLU A 299 1.09 -7.68 11.03
C GLU A 299 0.79 -6.29 11.61
N GLY A 300 0.16 -6.24 12.78
CA GLY A 300 -0.24 -4.99 13.43
C GLY A 300 -1.43 -4.28 12.79
N LYS A 301 -1.91 -4.72 11.61
CA LYS A 301 -3.01 -4.08 10.87
C LYS A 301 -4.35 -4.79 11.05
N ARG A 302 -4.72 -5.03 12.30
CA ARG A 302 -6.03 -5.60 12.63
C ARG A 302 -7.13 -4.60 12.25
N LEU A 303 -7.96 -4.97 11.27
CA LEU A 303 -9.11 -4.18 10.86
C LEU A 303 -10.36 -4.61 11.62
N THR A 304 -10.81 -3.79 12.57
CA THR A 304 -12.09 -3.99 13.27
C THR A 304 -13.25 -3.41 12.48
N TYR A 305 -14.44 -3.97 12.61
CA TYR A 305 -15.66 -3.26 12.22
C TYR A 305 -15.79 -2.01 13.09
N ARG A 306 -16.35 -0.91 12.56
CA ARG A 306 -16.84 0.18 13.40
C ARG A 306 -17.76 -0.46 14.43
N GLN A 307 -17.44 -0.29 15.71
CA GLN A 307 -18.37 -0.68 16.75
C GLN A 307 -19.63 0.20 16.57
N PRO A 308 -20.84 -0.39 16.57
CA PRO A 308 -22.03 0.42 16.67
C PRO A 308 -21.94 1.16 18.00
N HIS A 309 -21.75 2.48 17.92
CA HIS A 309 -22.02 3.38 19.04
C HIS A 309 -23.54 3.52 19.17
#